data_AF-A0AB40DIE1-F1
#
_entry.id   AF-A0AB40DIE1-F1
#
_cell.length_a   1.000
_cell.length_b   1.000
_cell.length_c   1.000
_cell.angle_alpha   90.00
_cell.angle_beta   90.00
_cell.angle_gamma   90.00
#
_symmetry.space_group_name_H-M   'P 1'
#
loop_
_entity.id
_entity.type
_entity.pdbx_description
1 polymer ?
#
loop_
_entity_poly.entity_id
_entity_poly.type
_entity_poly.pdbx_seq_one_letter_code
_entity_poly.pdbx_strand_id
1 'polypeptide(L)'
;MPVTKKKALALFMLFVYETLSPVDSEQSEEEAPIDQCKRRLDEMVLKEKIILTTERLGKMVGNLVSRIYTHDAQKFGRDIVDDVFHSWKIVLTACLCTLIVCFLIFLVLVIALRNYIRKAITLIKEGRKAVSSVLSSVFFPILTWMLILVALVFAIVVGLNLTSIGDPSFRKMRQLTESGEVSPENCTCKGPAINYTMGGSCDPLVFQQECFMQDGKSLRAPCLKTTCSFERINNPPVVKWLLFYHFFGFLWLCSFIFDFSYMVLASAFDIWYWGDAMKNPPILIRAFGESTYHLGTVAFGSLVFKFVWIIRLVLGLIYKLLMNFDSVVTRAIYRCIVTISVLNPSAYIMCAISGKNLYRSGMEASKLKDSTLSAAIPRNGIATLFFLLTGLLFLGAEAATYYFLKHFPDFVQLHYIIVDFAENDGSPEKAYFKSKGLMKIVHLKNKSVEEGAEH
;
A
#
# COMPACT_ATOMS: atom_id res chain seq x y z
N MET A 1 -32.00 -28.27 -2.04
CA MET A 1 -31.16 -28.00 -0.85
C MET A 1 -31.87 -27.01 0.05
N PRO A 2 -32.03 -27.26 1.36
CA PRO A 2 -32.72 -26.30 2.23
C PRO A 2 -31.89 -25.01 2.33
N VAL A 3 -32.52 -23.90 1.98
CA VAL A 3 -31.94 -22.55 1.88
C VAL A 3 -31.20 -22.15 3.17
N THR A 4 -31.59 -22.68 4.32
CA THR A 4 -31.03 -22.39 5.64
C THR A 4 -29.55 -22.77 5.80
N LYS A 5 -29.11 -23.90 5.25
CA LYS A 5 -27.72 -24.36 5.42
C LYS A 5 -26.72 -23.58 4.55
N LYS A 6 -27.11 -23.20 3.31
CA LYS A 6 -26.27 -22.33 2.44
C LYS A 6 -26.06 -20.95 3.05
N LYS A 7 -27.10 -20.40 3.70
CA LYS A 7 -27.01 -19.12 4.40
C LYS A 7 -26.03 -19.15 5.56
N ALA A 8 -26.03 -20.22 6.35
CA ALA A 8 -25.10 -20.38 7.47
C ALA A 8 -23.63 -20.43 7.02
N LEU A 9 -23.32 -21.18 5.96
CA LEU A 9 -21.97 -21.28 5.40
C LEU A 9 -21.48 -19.94 4.79
N ALA A 10 -22.34 -19.22 4.09
CA ALA A 10 -21.98 -17.92 3.53
C ALA A 10 -21.72 -16.86 4.62
N LEU A 11 -22.57 -16.81 5.66
CA LEU A 11 -22.36 -15.91 6.81
C LEU A 11 -21.09 -16.24 7.58
N PHE A 12 -20.77 -17.52 7.67
CA PHE A 12 -19.55 -18.04 8.27
C PHE A 12 -18.28 -17.60 7.53
N MET A 13 -18.23 -17.77 6.21
CA MET A 13 -17.07 -17.35 5.41
C MET A 13 -16.82 -15.84 5.49
N LEU A 14 -17.90 -15.07 5.54
CA LEU A 14 -17.84 -13.61 5.71
C LEU A 14 -17.27 -13.21 7.08
N PHE A 15 -17.50 -14.02 8.11
CA PHE A 15 -17.07 -13.74 9.48
C PHE A 15 -15.67 -14.25 9.81
N VAL A 16 -15.28 -15.42 9.29
CA VAL A 16 -13.92 -15.97 9.42
C VAL A 16 -12.88 -15.02 8.83
N TYR A 17 -13.26 -14.32 7.75
CA TYR A 17 -12.44 -13.26 7.17
C TYR A 17 -12.26 -12.04 8.09
N GLU A 18 -13.18 -11.79 9.02
CA GLU A 18 -13.25 -10.56 9.83
C GLU A 18 -12.60 -10.71 11.22
N THR A 19 -12.17 -11.91 11.64
CA THR A 19 -11.91 -12.21 13.08
C THR A 19 -10.61 -12.97 13.41
N LEU A 20 -9.56 -12.91 12.59
CA LEU A 20 -8.26 -13.51 12.93
C LEU A 20 -7.46 -12.66 13.95
N SER A 21 -7.74 -12.80 15.26
CA SER A 21 -6.79 -12.65 16.38
C SER A 21 -7.34 -13.25 17.70
N PRO A 22 -6.52 -13.86 18.58
CA PRO A 22 -6.99 -14.66 19.72
C PRO A 22 -7.08 -13.86 21.04
N VAL A 23 -7.98 -14.27 21.93
CA VAL A 23 -8.09 -13.80 23.33
C VAL A 23 -8.06 -15.02 24.24
N ASP A 24 -7.08 -15.08 25.15
CA ASP A 24 -6.99 -16.07 26.23
C ASP A 24 -7.68 -15.55 27.49
N SER A 25 -8.24 -16.48 28.27
CA SER A 25 -8.91 -16.23 29.55
C SER A 25 -8.26 -17.08 30.63
N GLU A 26 -7.91 -16.49 31.78
CA GLU A 26 -7.59 -17.25 32.99
C GLU A 26 -8.16 -16.61 34.26
N GLN A 27 -8.47 -17.48 35.22
CA GLN A 27 -9.32 -17.32 36.41
C GLN A 27 -8.54 -16.84 37.65
N SER A 28 -9.26 -16.21 38.58
CA SER A 28 -8.79 -15.75 39.89
C SER A 28 -8.98 -16.79 41.01
N GLU A 29 -8.00 -16.93 41.91
CA GLU A 29 -8.10 -17.63 43.20
C GLU A 29 -8.35 -16.66 44.38
N GLU A 30 -9.10 -17.11 45.39
CA GLU A 30 -9.57 -16.36 46.56
C GLU A 30 -8.75 -16.75 47.82
N GLU A 31 -8.35 -15.75 48.63
CA GLU A 31 -7.41 -15.87 49.76
C GLU A 31 -8.11 -15.95 51.14
N ALA A 32 -7.49 -16.67 52.08
CA ALA A 32 -8.05 -17.16 53.35
C ALA A 32 -8.19 -16.10 54.49
N PRO A 33 -9.11 -16.31 55.47
CA PRO A 33 -9.52 -15.32 56.48
C PRO A 33 -8.48 -14.93 57.55
N ILE A 34 -7.35 -15.64 57.69
CA ILE A 34 -6.28 -15.26 58.64
C ILE A 34 -5.55 -13.98 58.17
N ASP A 35 -5.46 -13.79 56.86
CA ASP A 35 -4.86 -12.59 56.24
C ASP A 35 -5.75 -11.34 56.38
N GLN A 36 -7.03 -11.50 56.74
CA GLN A 36 -7.93 -10.40 57.02
C GLN A 36 -7.70 -9.77 58.41
N CYS A 37 -7.22 -10.55 59.38
CA CYS A 37 -6.91 -10.07 60.73
C CYS A 37 -5.55 -9.38 60.78
N LYS A 38 -4.54 -9.98 60.12
CA LYS A 38 -3.20 -9.40 59.97
C LYS A 38 -3.23 -8.05 59.25
N ARG A 39 -4.02 -7.93 58.18
CA ARG A 39 -4.25 -6.65 57.48
C ARG A 39 -4.75 -5.54 58.38
N ARG A 40 -5.67 -5.82 59.32
CA ARG A 40 -6.22 -4.79 60.22
C ARG A 40 -5.19 -4.27 61.21
N LEU A 41 -4.31 -5.14 61.72
CA LEU A 41 -3.22 -4.72 62.61
C LEU A 41 -2.18 -3.88 61.84
N ASP A 42 -1.82 -4.33 60.64
CA ASP A 42 -0.90 -3.61 59.76
C ASP A 42 -1.48 -2.25 59.35
N GLU A 43 -2.80 -2.14 59.15
CA GLU A 43 -3.47 -0.88 58.80
C GLU A 43 -3.40 0.15 59.93
N MET A 44 -3.51 -0.27 61.20
CA MET A 44 -3.37 0.62 62.36
C MET A 44 -1.92 1.11 62.52
N VAL A 45 -0.94 0.20 62.41
CA VAL A 45 0.49 0.55 62.49
C VAL A 45 0.89 1.46 61.32
N LEU A 46 0.35 1.22 60.13
CA LEU A 46 0.59 2.03 58.95
C LEU A 46 0.01 3.45 59.12
N LYS A 47 -1.21 3.58 59.66
CA LYS A 47 -1.83 4.89 59.93
C LYS A 47 -0.99 5.73 60.90
N GLU A 48 -0.49 5.12 61.97
CA GLU A 48 0.40 5.79 62.94
C GLU A 48 1.73 6.22 62.30
N LYS A 49 2.38 5.34 61.55
CA LYS A 49 3.63 5.66 60.84
C LYS A 49 3.46 6.74 59.78
N ILE A 50 2.34 6.78 59.07
CA ILE A 50 2.04 7.81 58.08
C ILE A 50 1.97 9.17 58.76
N ILE A 51 1.21 9.31 59.86
CA ILE A 51 1.06 10.57 60.62
C ILE A 51 2.42 11.09 61.10
N LEU A 52 3.24 10.21 61.68
CA LEU A 52 4.58 10.57 62.15
C LEU A 52 5.50 11.03 61.01
N THR A 53 5.34 10.45 59.82
CA THR A 53 6.15 10.76 58.64
C THR A 53 5.73 12.09 57.99
N THR A 54 4.43 12.38 57.89
CA THR A 54 3.93 13.68 57.40
C THR A 54 4.40 14.83 58.28
N GLU A 55 4.39 14.65 59.61
CA GLU A 55 4.86 15.68 60.54
C GLU A 55 6.37 15.95 60.39
N ARG A 56 7.18 14.90 60.21
CA ARG A 56 8.63 15.02 59.96
C ARG A 56 8.93 15.70 58.62
N LEU A 57 8.20 15.35 57.57
CA LEU A 57 8.37 15.93 56.24
C LEU A 57 7.97 17.41 56.23
N GLY A 58 6.87 17.78 56.90
CA GLY A 58 6.45 19.18 57.08
C GLY A 58 7.49 20.03 57.82
N LYS A 59 8.16 19.47 58.84
CA LYS A 59 9.30 20.12 59.52
C LYS A 59 10.51 20.30 58.60
N MET A 60 10.83 19.29 57.77
CA MET A 60 11.93 19.36 56.79
C MET A 60 11.69 20.42 55.72
N VAL A 61 10.50 20.44 55.11
CA VAL A 61 10.10 21.45 54.12
C VAL A 61 10.10 22.84 54.76
N GLY A 62 9.57 22.97 55.97
CA GLY A 62 9.60 24.23 56.73
C GLY A 62 11.01 24.76 57.00
N ASN A 63 11.97 23.90 57.35
CA ASN A 63 13.38 24.27 57.54
C ASN A 63 14.08 24.64 56.22
N LEU A 64 13.66 24.08 55.09
CA LEU A 64 14.19 24.43 53.77
C LEU A 64 13.68 25.81 53.33
N VAL A 65 12.38 26.08 53.53
CA VAL A 65 11.72 27.34 53.15
C VAL A 65 12.12 28.50 54.07
N SER A 66 12.48 28.23 55.34
CA SER A 66 12.90 29.28 56.29
C SER A 66 14.17 30.04 55.90
N ARG A 67 14.96 29.51 54.95
CA ARG A 67 16.10 30.23 54.36
C ARG A 67 15.70 31.37 53.42
N ILE A 68 14.46 31.37 52.95
CA ILE A 68 13.95 32.31 51.94
C ILE A 68 12.78 33.14 52.52
N TYR A 69 12.02 32.57 53.46
CA TYR A 69 10.84 33.19 54.06
C TYR A 69 10.95 33.18 55.59
N THR A 70 10.98 34.35 56.24
CA THR A 70 11.31 34.47 57.68
C THR A 70 10.09 34.43 58.60
N HIS A 71 8.87 34.59 58.08
CA HIS A 71 7.63 34.56 58.87
C HIS A 71 6.96 33.18 58.76
N ASP A 72 6.73 32.50 59.88
CA ASP A 72 5.92 31.26 59.98
C ASP A 72 6.26 30.13 58.98
N ALA A 73 7.51 30.04 58.54
CA ALA A 73 7.97 29.05 57.54
C ALA A 73 7.68 27.58 57.93
N GLN A 74 7.66 27.26 59.21
CA GLN A 74 7.31 25.91 59.69
C GLN A 74 5.82 25.59 59.55
N LYS A 75 4.93 26.58 59.69
CA LYS A 75 3.50 26.40 59.47
C LYS A 75 3.24 26.23 57.98
N PHE A 76 3.84 27.10 57.16
CA PHE A 76 3.76 27.02 55.71
C PHE A 76 4.30 25.70 55.14
N GLY A 77 5.40 25.15 55.68
CA GLY A 77 5.93 23.85 55.29
C GLY A 77 5.02 22.67 55.63
N ARG A 78 4.27 22.75 56.74
CA ARG A 78 3.22 21.77 57.07
C ARG A 78 2.02 21.90 56.13
N ASP A 79 1.56 23.11 55.87
CA ASP A 79 0.42 23.40 54.98
C ASP A 79 0.71 22.92 53.54
N ILE A 80 1.93 23.14 53.00
CA ILE A 80 2.32 22.62 51.67
C ILE A 80 2.26 21.10 51.63
N VAL A 81 2.81 20.43 52.64
CA VAL A 81 2.84 18.97 52.68
C VAL A 81 1.41 18.44 52.76
N ASP A 82 0.57 19.01 53.63
CA ASP A 82 -0.82 18.61 53.74
C ASP A 82 -1.61 18.86 52.44
N ASP A 83 -1.38 19.99 51.75
CA ASP A 83 -2.00 20.28 50.44
C ASP A 83 -1.54 19.31 49.34
N VAL A 84 -0.25 18.97 49.29
CA VAL A 84 0.29 18.01 48.31
C VAL A 84 -0.28 16.60 48.56
N PHE A 85 -0.33 16.15 49.82
CA PHE A 85 -0.89 14.84 50.16
C PHE A 85 -2.41 14.78 49.97
N HIS A 86 -3.16 15.83 50.30
CA HIS A 86 -4.61 15.89 50.04
C HIS A 86 -4.89 15.92 48.53
N SER A 87 -4.16 16.74 47.78
CA SER A 87 -4.29 16.83 46.32
C SER A 87 -3.97 15.49 45.65
N TRP A 88 -2.90 14.81 46.05
CA TRP A 88 -2.54 13.50 45.51
C TRP A 88 -3.59 12.42 45.81
N LYS A 89 -4.13 12.39 47.04
CA LYS A 89 -5.21 11.45 47.42
C LYS A 89 -6.49 11.71 46.62
N ILE A 90 -6.87 12.98 46.41
CA ILE A 90 -8.04 13.34 45.60
C ILE A 90 -7.85 12.87 44.16
N VAL A 91 -6.67 13.11 43.57
CA VAL A 91 -6.35 12.68 42.20
C VAL A 91 -6.38 11.15 42.08
N LEU A 92 -5.73 10.42 43.00
CA LEU A 92 -5.76 8.96 42.99
C LEU A 92 -7.18 8.39 43.17
N THR A 93 -7.97 8.98 44.06
CA THR A 93 -9.37 8.55 44.29
C THR A 93 -10.22 8.82 43.05
N ALA A 94 -10.04 9.97 42.41
CA ALA A 94 -10.72 10.30 41.15
C ALA A 94 -10.32 9.32 40.03
N CYS A 95 -9.04 9.00 39.87
CA CYS A 95 -8.56 8.00 38.91
C CYS A 95 -9.12 6.59 39.20
N LEU A 96 -9.19 6.19 40.46
CA LEU A 96 -9.75 4.89 40.85
C LEU A 96 -11.26 4.85 40.55
N CYS A 97 -12.00 5.91 40.88
CA CYS A 97 -13.42 6.03 40.58
C CYS A 97 -13.69 6.00 39.06
N THR A 98 -12.89 6.69 38.24
CA THR A 98 -13.05 6.64 36.78
C THR A 98 -12.75 5.26 36.22
N LEU A 99 -11.73 4.56 36.71
CA LEU A 99 -11.44 3.17 36.32
C LEU A 99 -12.59 2.22 36.67
N ILE A 100 -13.16 2.34 37.88
CA ILE A 100 -14.32 1.54 38.30
C ILE A 100 -15.51 1.82 37.39
N VAL A 101 -15.82 3.09 37.12
CA VAL A 101 -16.93 3.47 36.22
C VAL A 101 -16.70 2.92 34.80
N CYS A 102 -15.49 3.05 34.26
CA CYS A 102 -15.13 2.48 32.95
C CYS A 102 -15.29 0.95 32.92
N PHE A 103 -14.87 0.26 33.99
CA PHE A 103 -15.02 -1.19 34.12
C PHE A 103 -16.49 -1.61 34.17
N LEU A 104 -17.33 -0.88 34.92
CA LEU A 104 -18.77 -1.14 34.97
C LEU A 104 -19.43 -0.91 33.61
N ILE A 105 -19.05 0.16 32.89
CA ILE A 105 -19.52 0.41 31.51
C ILE A 105 -19.12 -0.75 30.60
N PHE A 106 -17.87 -1.20 30.66
CA PHE A 106 -17.39 -2.34 29.86
C PHE A 106 -18.14 -3.63 30.19
N LEU A 107 -18.36 -3.93 31.47
CA LEU A 107 -19.13 -5.09 31.91
C LEU A 107 -20.56 -5.05 31.38
N VAL A 108 -21.23 -3.90 31.48
CA VAL A 108 -22.58 -3.70 30.95
C VAL A 108 -22.60 -3.90 29.43
N LEU A 109 -21.60 -3.39 28.70
CA LEU A 109 -21.45 -3.62 27.25
C LEU A 109 -21.30 -5.11 26.92
N VAL A 110 -20.43 -5.83 27.63
CA VAL A 110 -20.23 -7.29 27.42
C VAL A 110 -21.51 -8.07 27.73
N ILE A 111 -22.22 -7.74 28.81
CA ILE A 111 -23.49 -8.39 29.16
C ILE A 111 -24.57 -8.10 28.10
N ALA A 112 -24.70 -6.84 27.65
CA ALA A 112 -25.64 -6.46 26.60
C ALA A 112 -25.37 -7.20 25.29
N LEU A 113 -24.09 -7.40 24.96
CA LEU A 113 -23.66 -8.08 23.73
C LEU A 113 -23.58 -9.61 23.88
N ARG A 114 -23.85 -10.21 25.04
CA ARG A 114 -23.67 -11.65 25.31
C ARG A 114 -24.30 -12.58 24.28
N ASN A 115 -25.46 -12.20 23.73
CA ASN A 115 -26.18 -13.00 22.74
C ASN A 115 -25.55 -12.88 21.34
N TYR A 116 -24.96 -11.73 21.02
CA TYR A 116 -24.17 -11.53 19.80
C TYR A 116 -22.83 -12.26 19.89
N ILE A 117 -22.14 -12.15 21.03
CA ILE A 117 -20.86 -12.83 21.28
C ILE A 117 -21.05 -14.35 21.20
N ARG A 118 -22.12 -14.94 21.76
CA ARG A 118 -22.37 -16.38 21.64
C ARG A 118 -22.56 -16.87 20.19
N LYS A 119 -23.32 -16.10 19.38
CA LYS A 119 -23.47 -16.40 17.94
C LYS A 119 -22.13 -16.31 17.21
N ALA A 120 -21.36 -15.26 17.51
CA ALA A 120 -20.03 -15.04 16.97
C ALA A 120 -19.05 -16.16 17.33
N ILE A 121 -18.99 -16.59 18.61
CA ILE A 121 -18.12 -17.70 19.06
C ILE A 121 -18.47 -19.01 18.35
N THR A 122 -19.76 -19.32 18.19
CA THR A 122 -20.19 -20.52 17.47
C THR A 122 -19.70 -20.50 16.02
N LEU A 123 -19.78 -19.33 15.38
CA LEU A 123 -19.31 -19.12 14.01
C LEU A 123 -17.78 -19.21 13.90
N ILE A 124 -17.02 -18.60 14.81
CA ILE A 124 -15.54 -18.72 14.90
C ILE A 124 -15.14 -20.18 15.15
N LYS A 125 -15.86 -20.91 16.01
CA LYS A 125 -15.51 -22.30 16.39
C LYS A 125 -15.62 -23.24 15.20
N GLU A 126 -16.70 -23.15 14.44
CA GLU A 126 -16.81 -23.85 13.17
C GLU A 126 -15.71 -23.38 12.19
N GLY A 127 -15.29 -22.10 12.29
CA GLY A 127 -14.34 -21.37 11.43
C GLY A 127 -13.00 -22.00 11.49
N ARG A 128 -12.53 -22.07 12.73
CA ARG A 128 -11.31 -22.73 13.12
C ARG A 128 -11.28 -24.19 12.68
N LYS A 129 -12.39 -24.92 12.77
CA LYS A 129 -12.47 -26.34 12.34
C LYS A 129 -12.28 -26.49 10.83
N ALA A 130 -12.88 -25.59 10.04
CA ALA A 130 -12.69 -25.56 8.59
C ALA A 130 -11.25 -25.23 8.21
N VAL A 131 -10.70 -24.17 8.78
CA VAL A 131 -9.33 -23.71 8.52
C VAL A 131 -8.29 -24.74 8.97
N SER A 132 -8.48 -25.39 10.13
CA SER A 132 -7.55 -26.41 10.62
C SER A 132 -7.60 -27.69 9.80
N SER A 133 -8.75 -28.03 9.21
CA SER A 133 -8.89 -29.20 8.36
C SER A 133 -8.40 -28.98 6.93
N VAL A 134 -8.40 -27.74 6.44
CA VAL A 134 -7.84 -27.36 5.13
C VAL A 134 -6.57 -26.54 5.36
N LEU A 135 -5.55 -27.13 6.00
CA LEU A 135 -4.35 -26.41 6.43
C LEU A 135 -3.66 -25.61 5.31
N SER A 136 -3.73 -26.10 4.06
CA SER A 136 -3.20 -25.40 2.89
C SER A 136 -3.88 -24.04 2.62
N SER A 137 -5.10 -23.80 3.10
CA SER A 137 -5.79 -22.51 2.95
C SER A 137 -5.12 -21.40 3.77
N VAL A 138 -4.40 -21.72 4.85
CA VAL A 138 -3.67 -20.75 5.68
C VAL A 138 -2.47 -20.17 4.93
N PHE A 139 -1.80 -20.98 4.10
CA PHE A 139 -0.65 -20.57 3.30
C PHE A 139 -1.04 -19.97 1.94
N PHE A 140 -2.30 -20.09 1.55
CA PHE A 140 -2.80 -19.60 0.27
C PHE A 140 -2.66 -18.08 0.04
N PRO A 141 -2.78 -17.20 1.07
CA PRO A 141 -2.41 -15.80 0.94
C PRO A 141 -0.96 -15.59 0.50
N ILE A 142 -0.01 -16.42 0.94
CA ILE A 142 1.40 -16.31 0.54
C ILE A 142 1.53 -16.57 -0.96
N LEU A 143 0.87 -17.60 -1.49
CA LEU A 143 0.82 -17.87 -2.93
C LEU A 143 0.24 -16.66 -3.70
N THR A 144 -0.81 -16.04 -3.17
CA THR A 144 -1.41 -14.84 -3.75
C THR A 144 -0.39 -13.71 -3.84
N TRP A 145 0.32 -13.42 -2.74
CA TRP A 145 1.37 -12.39 -2.71
C TRP A 145 2.53 -12.69 -3.66
N MET A 146 2.94 -13.96 -3.78
CA MET A 146 3.97 -14.37 -4.74
C MET A 146 3.52 -14.12 -6.18
N LEU A 147 2.27 -14.42 -6.53
CA LEU A 147 1.72 -14.13 -7.86
C LEU A 147 1.66 -12.63 -8.15
N ILE A 148 1.30 -11.81 -7.15
CA ILE A 148 1.31 -10.35 -7.28
C ILE A 148 2.74 -9.83 -7.49
N LEU A 149 3.74 -10.36 -6.78
CA LEU A 149 5.14 -10.00 -6.96
C LEU A 149 5.63 -10.35 -8.38
N VAL A 150 5.30 -11.55 -8.87
CA VAL A 150 5.62 -11.96 -10.24
C VAL A 150 4.94 -11.04 -11.26
N ALA A 151 3.67 -10.70 -11.05
CA ALA A 151 2.94 -9.76 -11.91
C ALA A 151 3.57 -8.36 -11.91
N LEU A 152 4.06 -7.90 -10.75
CA LEU A 152 4.76 -6.62 -10.61
C LEU A 152 6.07 -6.61 -11.39
N VAL A 153 6.91 -7.63 -11.23
CA VAL A 153 8.18 -7.77 -11.97
C VAL A 153 7.90 -7.82 -13.47
N PHE A 154 6.94 -8.63 -13.91
CA PHE A 154 6.53 -8.71 -15.31
C PHE A 154 6.08 -7.33 -15.83
N ALA A 155 5.26 -6.61 -15.05
CA ALA A 155 4.78 -5.30 -15.45
C ALA A 155 5.90 -4.25 -15.54
N ILE A 156 6.87 -4.26 -14.63
CA ILE A 156 8.04 -3.37 -14.70
C ILE A 156 8.85 -3.67 -15.97
N VAL A 157 9.15 -4.94 -16.25
CA VAL A 157 9.91 -5.33 -17.45
C VAL A 157 9.20 -4.86 -18.72
N VAL A 158 7.90 -5.12 -18.85
CA VAL A 158 7.12 -4.69 -20.03
C VAL A 158 7.03 -3.17 -20.11
N GLY A 159 6.82 -2.46 -18.98
CA GLY A 159 6.76 -1.00 -18.93
C GLY A 159 8.06 -0.34 -19.37
N LEU A 160 9.20 -0.85 -18.89
CA LEU A 160 10.53 -0.41 -19.33
C LEU A 160 10.75 -0.63 -20.84
N ASN A 161 10.32 -1.77 -21.37
CA ASN A 161 10.41 -2.03 -22.80
C ASN A 161 9.49 -1.07 -23.59
N LEU A 162 8.25 -0.84 -23.15
CA LEU A 162 7.32 0.08 -23.81
C LEU A 162 7.82 1.53 -23.79
N THR A 163 8.35 2.01 -22.66
CA THR A 163 8.91 3.36 -22.54
C THR A 163 10.16 3.57 -23.40
N SER A 164 10.91 2.50 -23.68
CA SER A 164 12.07 2.54 -24.57
C SER A 164 11.72 2.64 -26.06
N ILE A 165 10.47 2.43 -26.46
CA ILE A 165 10.05 2.51 -27.87
C ILE A 165 9.83 3.97 -28.27
N GLY A 166 10.66 4.47 -29.18
CA GLY A 166 10.46 5.76 -29.86
C GLY A 166 11.74 6.25 -30.55
N ASP A 167 11.65 7.43 -31.16
CA ASP A 167 12.78 8.04 -31.87
C ASP A 167 13.58 8.94 -30.92
N PRO A 168 14.92 8.85 -30.89
CA PRO A 168 15.74 9.73 -30.07
C PRO A 168 15.70 11.16 -30.61
N SER A 169 15.48 12.14 -29.74
CA SER A 169 15.56 13.56 -30.09
C SER A 169 16.79 14.20 -29.47
N PHE A 170 17.58 14.85 -30.30
CA PHE A 170 18.80 15.55 -29.89
C PHE A 170 18.63 17.06 -30.05
N ARG A 171 19.30 17.82 -29.18
CA ARG A 171 19.32 19.28 -29.20
C ARG A 171 20.73 19.82 -29.18
N LYS A 172 20.93 20.92 -29.90
CA LYS A 172 22.20 21.64 -29.91
C LYS A 172 22.34 22.41 -28.61
N MET A 173 23.30 22.02 -27.78
CA MET A 173 23.55 22.61 -26.48
C MET A 173 24.98 23.14 -26.41
N ARG A 174 25.21 24.07 -25.49
CA ARG A 174 26.55 24.60 -25.19
C ARG A 174 26.85 24.36 -23.72
N GLN A 175 28.04 23.85 -23.46
CA GLN A 175 28.52 23.64 -22.09
C GLN A 175 28.73 24.99 -21.39
N LEU A 176 28.37 25.03 -20.11
CA LEU A 176 28.69 26.14 -19.22
C LEU A 176 30.13 25.98 -18.72
N THR A 177 30.83 27.10 -18.49
CA THR A 177 32.11 27.10 -17.78
C THR A 177 31.89 26.80 -16.29
N GLU A 178 32.96 26.46 -15.56
CA GLU A 178 32.91 26.22 -14.10
C GLU A 178 32.33 27.40 -13.31
N SER A 179 32.39 28.62 -13.87
CA SER A 179 31.79 29.85 -13.35
C SER A 179 30.27 29.98 -13.61
N GLY A 180 29.65 29.03 -14.31
CA GLY A 180 28.23 29.11 -14.70
C GLY A 180 27.96 30.07 -15.87
N GLU A 181 28.98 30.49 -16.60
CA GLU A 181 28.85 31.37 -17.76
C GLU A 181 28.77 30.55 -19.07
N VAL A 182 28.14 31.14 -20.09
CA VAL A 182 28.06 30.52 -21.42
C VAL A 182 29.45 30.53 -22.02
N SER A 183 29.99 29.36 -22.35
CA SER A 183 31.34 29.28 -22.90
C SER A 183 31.47 30.07 -24.23
N PRO A 184 32.51 30.91 -24.37
CA PRO A 184 32.73 31.68 -25.60
C PRO A 184 33.32 30.74 -26.66
N GLU A 185 32.46 30.08 -27.44
CA GLU A 185 32.86 29.25 -28.56
C GLU A 185 32.07 29.62 -29.82
N ASN A 186 32.80 30.00 -30.88
CA ASN A 186 32.22 30.35 -32.19
C ASN A 186 32.13 29.11 -33.09
N CYS A 187 31.26 28.18 -32.71
CA CYS A 187 30.95 26.98 -33.49
C CYS A 187 29.97 27.33 -34.64
N THR A 188 30.46 27.29 -35.87
CA THR A 188 29.69 27.61 -37.08
C THR A 188 29.33 26.35 -37.84
N CYS A 189 28.08 26.25 -38.31
CA CYS A 189 27.58 25.10 -39.07
C CYS A 189 27.33 25.51 -40.53
N LYS A 190 27.64 24.63 -41.47
CA LYS A 190 27.40 24.83 -42.91
C LYS A 190 26.47 23.75 -43.48
N GLY A 191 26.15 23.88 -44.76
CA GLY A 191 25.33 22.91 -45.50
C GLY A 191 23.96 22.65 -44.84
N PRO A 192 23.55 21.37 -44.66
CA PRO A 192 22.25 21.02 -44.07
C PRO A 192 22.11 21.42 -42.58
N ALA A 193 23.20 21.73 -41.89
CA ALA A 193 23.21 22.15 -40.49
C ALA A 193 23.11 23.69 -40.29
N ILE A 194 22.99 24.48 -41.37
CA ILE A 194 22.99 25.95 -41.28
C ILE A 194 21.84 26.52 -40.42
N ASN A 195 20.71 25.80 -40.39
CA ASN A 195 19.51 26.18 -39.63
C ASN A 195 19.53 25.69 -38.17
N TYR A 196 20.64 25.09 -37.69
CA TYR A 196 20.73 24.60 -36.32
C TYR A 196 20.92 25.73 -35.32
N THR A 197 19.85 26.05 -34.60
CA THR A 197 19.81 27.05 -33.53
C THR A 197 20.14 26.43 -32.17
N MET A 198 20.57 27.27 -31.21
CA MET A 198 20.82 26.84 -29.83
C MET A 198 19.51 26.40 -29.18
N GLY A 199 19.48 25.20 -28.59
CA GLY A 199 18.27 24.58 -28.07
C GLY A 199 17.32 24.03 -29.16
N GLY A 200 17.67 24.17 -30.44
CA GLY A 200 16.95 23.57 -31.55
C GLY A 200 17.29 22.10 -31.76
N SER A 201 16.46 21.38 -32.52
CA SER A 201 16.70 19.99 -32.91
C SER A 201 17.91 19.87 -33.84
N CYS A 202 18.76 18.86 -33.61
CA CYS A 202 19.91 18.58 -34.45
C CYS A 202 20.03 17.07 -34.70
N ASP A 203 20.67 16.70 -35.80
CA ASP A 203 21.12 15.32 -36.03
C ASP A 203 22.62 15.25 -35.65
N PRO A 204 23.03 14.31 -34.78
CA PRO A 204 24.41 14.23 -34.30
C PRO A 204 25.41 13.91 -35.42
N LEU A 205 25.03 13.11 -36.42
CA LEU A 205 25.91 12.76 -37.54
C LEU A 205 26.14 13.99 -38.43
N VAL A 206 25.06 14.70 -38.73
CA VAL A 206 25.12 15.92 -39.54
C VAL A 206 25.86 17.03 -38.80
N PHE A 207 25.66 17.16 -37.49
CA PHE A 207 26.37 18.12 -36.65
C PHE A 207 27.88 17.88 -36.68
N GLN A 208 28.33 16.64 -36.51
CA GLN A 208 29.76 16.31 -36.50
C GLN A 208 30.44 16.55 -37.86
N GLN A 209 29.72 16.39 -38.96
CA GLN A 209 30.26 16.59 -40.31
C GLN A 209 30.29 18.06 -40.73
N GLU A 210 29.28 18.83 -40.33
CA GLU A 210 29.03 20.16 -40.90
C GLU A 210 29.26 21.33 -39.94
N CYS A 211 29.51 21.08 -38.65
CA CYS A 211 29.79 22.10 -37.64
C CYS A 211 31.25 22.09 -37.20
N PHE A 212 31.90 23.25 -37.24
CA PHE A 212 33.32 23.42 -36.91
C PHE A 212 33.63 24.80 -36.34
N MET A 213 34.73 24.89 -35.62
CA MET A 213 35.27 26.16 -35.14
C MET A 213 36.01 26.90 -36.26
N GLN A 214 35.83 28.21 -36.34
CA GLN A 214 36.70 29.09 -37.10
C GLN A 214 37.75 29.68 -36.15
N ASP A 215 38.87 28.98 -35.98
CA ASP A 215 40.09 29.63 -35.52
C ASP A 215 40.69 30.37 -36.71
N GLY A 216 41.30 31.54 -36.51
CA GLY A 216 41.82 32.41 -37.59
C GLY A 216 42.91 31.81 -38.49
N LYS A 217 43.19 30.51 -38.38
CA LYS A 217 44.02 29.69 -39.27
C LYS A 217 43.08 28.70 -39.96
N SER A 218 43.18 28.54 -41.28
CA SER A 218 42.25 27.77 -42.16
C SER A 218 42.03 26.26 -41.86
N LEU A 219 42.23 25.81 -40.63
CA LEU A 219 42.04 24.44 -40.18
C LEU A 219 40.63 24.28 -39.61
N ARG A 220 39.85 23.35 -40.17
CA ARG A 220 38.56 22.93 -39.60
C ARG A 220 38.80 22.07 -38.36
N ALA A 221 38.50 22.60 -37.19
CA ALA A 221 38.51 21.86 -35.93
C ALA A 221 37.08 21.54 -35.48
N PRO A 222 36.83 20.35 -34.89
CA PRO A 222 35.53 20.02 -34.31
C PRO A 222 35.21 20.96 -33.13
N CYS A 223 33.92 21.23 -32.90
CA CYS A 223 33.50 22.03 -31.76
C CYS A 223 33.72 21.24 -30.45
N LEU A 224 34.32 21.89 -29.46
CA LEU A 224 34.73 21.32 -28.18
C LEU A 224 33.66 21.53 -27.10
N LYS A 225 33.02 22.71 -27.08
CA LYS A 225 32.08 23.11 -26.03
C LYS A 225 30.61 23.14 -26.48
N THR A 226 30.37 23.08 -27.79
CA THR A 226 29.05 23.03 -28.42
C THR A 226 28.84 21.64 -29.01
N THR A 227 27.79 20.96 -28.56
CA THR A 227 27.49 19.58 -28.97
C THR A 227 26.01 19.38 -29.26
N CYS A 228 25.70 18.37 -30.09
CA CYS A 228 24.35 17.88 -30.29
C CYS A 228 24.08 16.77 -29.27
N SER A 229 23.43 17.13 -28.15
CA SER A 229 23.21 16.21 -27.03
C SER A 229 21.81 15.62 -27.05
N PHE A 230 21.67 14.38 -26.59
CA PHE A 230 20.36 13.75 -26.44
C PHE A 230 19.52 14.50 -25.42
N GLU A 231 18.25 14.76 -25.75
CA GLU A 231 17.29 15.35 -24.82
C GLU A 231 16.34 14.29 -24.24
N ARG A 232 15.65 13.56 -25.12
CA ARG A 232 14.57 12.64 -24.75
C ARG A 232 14.23 11.70 -25.91
N ILE A 233 13.46 10.65 -25.61
CA ILE A 233 12.80 9.84 -26.64
C ILE A 233 11.44 10.45 -26.95
N ASN A 234 11.15 10.63 -28.23
CA ASN A 234 9.82 10.99 -28.70
C ASN A 234 9.00 9.71 -28.89
N ASN A 235 8.24 9.33 -27.87
CA ASN A 235 7.32 8.19 -27.99
C ASN A 235 6.14 8.55 -28.90
N PRO A 236 5.83 7.72 -29.92
CA PRO A 236 4.67 7.94 -30.76
C PRO A 236 3.37 7.86 -29.94
N PRO A 237 2.27 8.51 -30.38
CA PRO A 237 1.00 8.51 -29.65
C PRO A 237 0.48 7.10 -29.30
N VAL A 238 0.75 6.11 -30.16
CA VAL A 238 0.38 4.70 -29.95
C VAL A 238 1.05 4.12 -28.69
N VAL A 239 2.33 4.43 -28.44
CA VAL A 239 3.05 3.95 -27.26
C VAL A 239 2.47 4.54 -25.98
N LYS A 240 2.01 5.81 -26.00
CA LYS A 240 1.33 6.42 -24.85
C LYS A 240 0.03 5.69 -24.51
N TRP A 241 -0.74 5.28 -25.51
CA TRP A 241 -1.94 4.47 -25.30
C TRP A 241 -1.62 3.06 -24.79
N LEU A 242 -0.54 2.44 -25.28
CA LEU A 242 -0.07 1.15 -24.78
C LEU A 242 0.38 1.22 -23.32
N LEU A 243 1.05 2.30 -22.90
CA LEU A 243 1.43 2.53 -21.50
C LEU A 243 0.20 2.68 -20.60
N PHE A 244 -0.83 3.40 -21.06
CA PHE A 244 -2.09 3.48 -20.33
C PHE A 244 -2.77 2.11 -20.23
N TYR A 245 -2.88 1.38 -21.35
CA TYR A 245 -3.44 0.03 -21.35
C TYR A 245 -2.66 -0.91 -20.42
N HIS A 246 -1.33 -0.81 -20.40
CA HIS A 246 -0.44 -1.59 -19.54
C HIS A 246 -0.70 -1.33 -18.05
N PHE A 247 -0.79 -0.06 -17.66
CA PHE A 247 -1.12 0.33 -16.28
C PHE A 247 -2.48 -0.23 -15.83
N PHE A 248 -3.53 -0.07 -16.66
CA PHE A 248 -4.85 -0.62 -16.35
C PHE A 248 -4.86 -2.16 -16.37
N GLY A 249 -4.11 -2.77 -17.27
CA GLY A 249 -3.93 -4.22 -17.35
C GLY A 249 -3.29 -4.79 -16.09
N PHE A 250 -2.27 -4.13 -15.55
CA PHE A 250 -1.63 -4.52 -14.29
C PHE A 250 -2.61 -4.45 -13.11
N LEU A 251 -3.35 -3.34 -12.97
CA LEU A 251 -4.38 -3.19 -11.92
C LEU A 251 -5.46 -4.28 -12.02
N TRP A 252 -5.90 -4.58 -13.24
CA TRP A 252 -6.88 -5.63 -13.50
C TRP A 252 -6.33 -7.02 -13.16
N LEU A 253 -5.09 -7.33 -13.56
CA LEU A 253 -4.41 -8.59 -13.26
C LEU A 253 -4.28 -8.79 -11.74
N CYS A 254 -3.85 -7.78 -11.00
CA CYS A 254 -3.78 -7.83 -9.54
C CYS A 254 -5.15 -8.13 -8.93
N SER A 255 -6.18 -7.40 -9.35
CA SER A 255 -7.56 -7.62 -8.89
C SER A 255 -8.05 -9.03 -9.20
N PHE A 256 -7.72 -9.54 -10.37
CA PHE A 256 -8.05 -10.90 -10.79
C PHE A 256 -7.36 -11.94 -9.90
N ILE A 257 -6.06 -11.78 -9.60
CA ILE A 257 -5.31 -12.70 -8.72
C ILE A 257 -5.96 -12.77 -7.34
N PHE A 258 -6.32 -11.63 -6.74
CA PHE A 258 -7.02 -11.61 -5.45
C PHE A 258 -8.40 -12.26 -5.53
N ASP A 259 -9.25 -11.84 -6.47
CA ASP A 259 -10.62 -12.32 -6.56
C ASP A 259 -10.70 -13.81 -6.93
N PHE A 260 -9.77 -14.30 -7.75
CA PHE A 260 -9.60 -15.73 -8.02
C PHE A 260 -9.20 -16.48 -6.75
N SER A 261 -8.30 -15.90 -5.95
CA SER A 261 -7.91 -16.47 -4.68
C SER A 261 -9.09 -16.59 -3.71
N TYR A 262 -9.96 -15.60 -3.66
CA TYR A 262 -11.23 -15.67 -2.90
C TYR A 262 -12.13 -16.81 -3.38
N MET A 263 -12.27 -16.98 -4.69
CA MET A 263 -13.09 -18.05 -5.27
C MET A 263 -12.54 -19.44 -4.92
N VAL A 264 -11.22 -19.63 -5.01
CA VAL A 264 -10.57 -20.91 -4.68
C VAL A 264 -10.78 -21.26 -3.21
N LEU A 265 -10.59 -20.30 -2.29
CA LEU A 265 -10.85 -20.51 -0.87
C LEU A 265 -12.32 -20.85 -0.60
N ALA A 266 -13.26 -20.11 -1.19
CA ALA A 266 -14.69 -20.38 -1.06
C ALA A 266 -15.05 -21.79 -1.56
N SER A 267 -14.47 -22.21 -2.69
CA SER A 267 -14.66 -23.55 -3.26
C SER A 267 -14.05 -24.63 -2.38
N ALA A 268 -12.87 -24.40 -1.81
CA ALA A 268 -12.21 -25.36 -0.90
C ALA A 268 -13.06 -25.62 0.34
N PHE A 269 -13.63 -24.57 0.91
CA PHE A 269 -14.48 -24.74 2.07
C PHE A 269 -15.87 -25.30 1.76
N ASP A 270 -16.42 -25.03 0.58
CA ASP A 270 -17.67 -25.68 0.13
C ASP A 270 -17.45 -27.19 -0.02
N ILE A 271 -16.37 -27.60 -0.68
CA ILE A 271 -15.96 -29.02 -0.78
C ILE A 271 -15.74 -29.64 0.60
N TRP A 272 -15.09 -28.92 1.52
CA TRP A 272 -14.87 -29.41 2.88
C TRP A 272 -16.18 -29.57 3.69
N TYR A 273 -17.08 -28.59 3.61
CA TYR A 273 -18.30 -28.57 4.41
C TYR A 273 -19.34 -29.58 3.91
N TRP A 274 -19.40 -29.83 2.61
CA TRP A 274 -20.40 -30.71 1.98
C TRP A 274 -19.86 -32.05 1.50
N GLY A 275 -18.57 -32.16 1.26
CA GLY A 275 -17.93 -33.40 0.82
C GLY A 275 -17.57 -34.29 2.02
N ASP A 276 -17.36 -35.58 1.73
CA ASP A 276 -16.70 -36.51 2.65
C ASP A 276 -15.22 -36.11 2.78
N ALA A 277 -14.94 -35.07 3.56
CA ALA A 277 -13.60 -34.49 3.76
C ALA A 277 -12.55 -35.51 4.26
N MET A 278 -13.00 -36.67 4.78
CA MET A 278 -12.14 -37.75 5.26
C MET A 278 -11.53 -38.65 4.17
N LYS A 279 -11.95 -38.57 2.90
CA LYS A 279 -11.49 -39.53 1.86
C LYS A 279 -10.48 -39.01 0.84
N ASN A 280 -10.37 -37.70 0.58
CA ASN A 280 -9.61 -37.21 -0.59
C ASN A 280 -8.77 -35.94 -0.30
N PRO A 281 -7.49 -36.09 0.09
CA PRO A 281 -6.51 -35.01 0.04
C PRO A 281 -5.95 -34.95 -1.40
N PRO A 282 -6.16 -33.86 -2.16
CA PRO A 282 -6.00 -32.47 -1.70
C PRO A 282 -7.20 -31.57 -2.07
N ILE A 283 -7.99 -31.18 -1.07
CA ILE A 283 -9.17 -30.31 -1.21
C ILE A 283 -8.85 -29.03 -1.99
N LEU A 284 -7.70 -28.41 -1.75
CA LEU A 284 -7.30 -27.16 -2.42
C LEU A 284 -7.01 -27.33 -3.91
N ILE A 285 -6.40 -28.45 -4.32
CA ILE A 285 -6.12 -28.73 -5.73
C ILE A 285 -7.43 -28.95 -6.49
N ARG A 286 -8.36 -29.69 -5.88
CA ARG A 286 -9.69 -29.86 -6.44
C ARG A 286 -10.46 -28.54 -6.52
N ALA A 287 -10.40 -27.72 -5.47
CA ALA A 287 -11.00 -26.38 -5.43
C ALA A 287 -10.44 -25.45 -6.51
N PHE A 288 -9.12 -25.52 -6.75
CA PHE A 288 -8.46 -24.80 -7.83
C PHE A 288 -9.01 -25.24 -9.18
N GLY A 289 -9.07 -26.56 -9.43
CA GLY A 289 -9.66 -27.15 -10.64
C GLY A 289 -11.11 -26.71 -10.87
N GLU A 290 -11.96 -26.79 -9.85
CA GLU A 290 -13.36 -26.35 -9.93
C GLU A 290 -13.47 -24.83 -10.17
N SER A 291 -12.57 -24.03 -9.58
CA SER A 291 -12.53 -22.58 -9.79
C SER A 291 -12.11 -22.19 -11.22
N THR A 292 -11.42 -23.06 -11.96
CA THR A 292 -11.04 -22.76 -13.35
C THR A 292 -12.25 -22.63 -14.28
N TYR A 293 -13.35 -23.34 -14.00
CA TYR A 293 -14.60 -23.20 -14.74
C TYR A 293 -15.26 -21.82 -14.56
N HIS A 294 -14.85 -21.06 -13.53
CA HIS A 294 -15.35 -19.72 -13.25
C HIS A 294 -14.39 -18.59 -13.64
N LEU A 295 -13.28 -18.88 -14.36
CA LEU A 295 -12.26 -17.89 -14.73
C LEU A 295 -12.84 -16.67 -15.43
N GLY A 296 -13.74 -16.86 -16.41
CA GLY A 296 -14.39 -15.74 -17.11
C GLY A 296 -15.26 -14.87 -16.19
N THR A 297 -15.92 -15.48 -15.21
CA THR A 297 -16.73 -14.76 -14.21
C THR A 297 -15.84 -13.95 -13.28
N VAL A 298 -14.70 -14.50 -12.86
CA VAL A 298 -13.72 -13.82 -12.02
C VAL A 298 -13.01 -12.70 -12.79
N ALA A 299 -12.60 -12.93 -14.03
CA ALA A 299 -11.97 -11.93 -14.89
C ALA A 299 -12.88 -10.73 -15.13
N PHE A 300 -14.16 -10.98 -15.44
CA PHE A 300 -15.15 -9.91 -15.58
C PHE A 300 -15.42 -9.20 -14.24
N GLY A 301 -15.68 -9.97 -13.19
CA GLY A 301 -16.03 -9.44 -11.88
C GLY A 301 -14.90 -8.61 -11.25
N SER A 302 -13.64 -8.95 -11.50
CA SER A 302 -12.50 -8.34 -10.81
C SER A 302 -12.28 -6.89 -11.20
N LEU A 303 -12.67 -6.55 -12.43
CA LEU A 303 -12.74 -5.19 -12.90
C LEU A 303 -14.03 -4.51 -12.43
N VAL A 304 -15.17 -5.16 -12.65
CA VAL A 304 -16.50 -4.59 -12.38
C VAL A 304 -16.68 -4.21 -10.92
N PHE A 305 -16.25 -5.06 -9.98
CA PHE A 305 -16.42 -4.79 -8.54
C PHE A 305 -15.63 -3.58 -8.06
N LYS A 306 -14.47 -3.30 -8.64
CA LYS A 306 -13.63 -2.15 -8.28
C LYS A 306 -14.26 -0.86 -8.78
N PHE A 307 -14.76 -0.85 -10.03
CA PHE A 307 -15.53 0.28 -10.56
C PHE A 307 -16.85 0.51 -9.80
N VAL A 308 -17.63 -0.54 -9.57
CA VAL A 308 -18.89 -0.44 -8.80
C VAL A 308 -18.62 0.10 -7.40
N TRP A 309 -17.53 -0.31 -6.74
CA TRP A 309 -17.18 0.23 -5.43
C TRP A 309 -16.90 1.74 -5.48
N ILE A 310 -16.14 2.23 -6.48
CA ILE A 310 -15.87 3.66 -6.64
C ILE A 310 -17.18 4.42 -6.86
N ILE A 311 -18.06 3.91 -7.72
CA ILE A 311 -19.38 4.50 -7.96
C ILE A 311 -20.18 4.54 -6.65
N ARG A 312 -20.18 3.46 -5.86
CA ARG A 312 -20.85 3.40 -4.56
C ARG A 312 -20.26 4.37 -3.55
N LEU A 313 -18.95 4.58 -3.57
CA LEU A 313 -18.29 5.57 -2.71
C LEU A 313 -18.79 6.97 -3.07
N VAL A 314 -18.72 7.35 -4.34
CA VAL A 314 -19.16 8.68 -4.81
C VAL A 314 -20.65 8.90 -4.53
N LEU A 315 -21.52 7.96 -4.93
CA LEU A 315 -22.96 8.05 -4.66
C LEU A 315 -23.26 8.06 -3.17
N GLY A 316 -22.52 7.30 -2.36
CA GLY A 316 -22.65 7.29 -0.91
C GLY A 316 -22.25 8.62 -0.26
N LEU A 317 -21.20 9.28 -0.76
CA LEU A 317 -20.81 10.62 -0.32
C LEU A 317 -21.88 11.65 -0.69
N ILE A 318 -22.38 11.62 -1.93
CA ILE A 318 -23.47 12.51 -2.38
C ILE A 318 -24.73 12.27 -1.55
N TYR A 319 -25.10 11.00 -1.30
CA TYR A 319 -26.25 10.66 -0.48
C TYR A 319 -26.13 11.22 0.93
N LYS A 320 -24.96 11.13 1.58
CA LYS A 320 -24.74 11.73 2.91
C LYS A 320 -24.91 13.24 2.93
N LEU A 321 -24.48 13.93 1.87
CA LEU A 321 -24.66 15.38 1.75
C LEU A 321 -26.13 15.78 1.57
N LEU A 322 -26.91 14.92 0.90
CA LEU A 322 -28.32 15.19 0.56
C LEU A 322 -29.33 14.54 1.50
N MET A 323 -28.91 13.69 2.44
CA MET A 323 -29.83 12.86 3.24
C MET A 323 -30.78 13.68 4.12
N ASN A 324 -30.42 14.92 4.45
CA ASN A 324 -31.27 15.84 5.23
C ASN A 324 -32.37 16.49 4.39
N PHE A 325 -32.30 16.37 3.06
CA PHE A 325 -33.28 16.89 2.12
C PHE A 325 -34.00 15.68 1.48
N ASP A 326 -35.22 15.36 1.93
CA ASP A 326 -36.04 14.27 1.34
C ASP A 326 -36.59 14.68 -0.03
N SER A 327 -35.70 14.64 -1.02
CA SER A 327 -36.00 14.97 -2.41
C SER A 327 -36.19 13.71 -3.27
N VAL A 328 -36.85 13.88 -4.42
CA VAL A 328 -36.92 12.82 -5.45
C VAL A 328 -35.52 12.35 -5.86
N VAL A 329 -34.55 13.27 -5.89
CA VAL A 329 -33.14 12.99 -6.22
C VAL A 329 -32.49 12.11 -5.15
N THR A 330 -32.67 12.43 -3.87
CA THR A 330 -32.14 11.63 -2.74
C THR A 330 -32.67 10.19 -2.78
N ARG A 331 -33.97 10.01 -3.07
CA ARG A 331 -34.59 8.68 -3.25
C ARG A 331 -34.07 7.94 -4.48
N ALA A 332 -33.85 8.64 -5.60
CA ALA A 332 -33.28 8.05 -6.81
C ALA A 332 -31.84 7.56 -6.57
N ILE A 333 -31.00 8.38 -5.93
CA ILE A 333 -29.62 8.03 -5.56
C ILE A 333 -29.61 6.80 -4.65
N TYR A 334 -30.47 6.76 -3.64
CA TYR A 334 -30.60 5.60 -2.75
C TYR A 334 -30.95 4.32 -3.53
N ARG A 335 -31.92 4.37 -4.45
CA ARG A 335 -32.28 3.22 -5.30
C ARG A 335 -31.11 2.76 -6.18
N CYS A 336 -30.35 3.70 -6.77
CA CYS A 336 -29.16 3.38 -7.55
C CYS A 336 -28.13 2.65 -6.69
N ILE A 337 -27.83 3.15 -5.49
CA ILE A 337 -26.90 2.51 -4.53
C ILE A 337 -27.35 1.10 -4.20
N VAL A 338 -28.62 0.87 -3.90
CA VAL A 338 -29.16 -0.47 -3.60
C VAL A 338 -29.03 -1.40 -4.81
N THR A 339 -29.34 -0.92 -6.01
CA THR A 339 -29.29 -1.73 -7.24
C THR A 339 -27.86 -2.17 -7.56
N ILE A 340 -26.90 -1.24 -7.54
CA ILE A 340 -25.50 -1.57 -7.78
C ILE A 340 -24.88 -2.36 -6.62
N SER A 341 -25.50 -2.32 -5.42
CA SER A 341 -24.97 -3.02 -4.26
C SER A 341 -25.00 -4.55 -4.37
N VAL A 342 -25.83 -5.05 -5.29
CA VAL A 342 -25.90 -6.45 -5.70
C VAL A 342 -24.54 -6.95 -6.19
N LEU A 343 -23.77 -6.10 -6.86
CA LEU A 343 -22.43 -6.42 -7.32
C LEU A 343 -21.42 -6.13 -6.20
N ASN A 344 -21.07 -7.18 -5.46
CA ASN A 344 -20.10 -7.11 -4.38
C ASN A 344 -19.24 -8.39 -4.34
N PRO A 345 -18.04 -8.37 -3.74
CA PRO A 345 -17.13 -9.52 -3.70
C PRO A 345 -17.74 -10.80 -3.12
N SER A 346 -18.72 -10.68 -2.20
CA SER A 346 -19.44 -11.84 -1.65
C SER A 346 -20.21 -12.63 -2.71
N ALA A 347 -20.46 -12.05 -3.88
CA ALA A 347 -21.02 -12.75 -5.03
C ALA A 347 -20.12 -13.90 -5.50
N TYR A 348 -18.78 -13.81 -5.38
CA TYR A 348 -17.90 -14.92 -5.74
C TYR A 348 -18.07 -16.12 -4.82
N ILE A 349 -18.20 -15.89 -3.51
CA ILE A 349 -18.51 -16.95 -2.54
C ILE A 349 -19.80 -17.67 -2.95
N MET A 350 -20.82 -16.90 -3.31
CA MET A 350 -22.09 -17.46 -3.76
C MET A 350 -21.98 -18.15 -5.14
N CYS A 351 -21.12 -17.67 -6.06
CA CYS A 351 -20.84 -18.34 -7.32
C CYS A 351 -20.23 -19.72 -7.07
N ALA A 352 -19.22 -19.83 -6.20
CA ALA A 352 -18.60 -21.11 -5.83
C ALA A 352 -19.65 -22.10 -5.28
N ILE A 353 -20.50 -21.68 -4.33
CA ILE A 353 -21.47 -22.55 -3.64
C ILE A 353 -22.70 -22.91 -4.50
N SER A 354 -23.08 -22.04 -5.44
CA SER A 354 -24.35 -22.17 -6.17
C SER A 354 -24.20 -22.46 -7.65
N GLY A 355 -23.02 -22.25 -8.24
CA GLY A 355 -22.76 -22.38 -9.68
C GLY A 355 -23.53 -21.38 -10.54
N LYS A 356 -24.12 -20.32 -9.95
CA LYS A 356 -24.91 -19.31 -10.67
C LYS A 356 -24.02 -18.17 -11.17
N ASN A 357 -24.53 -17.45 -12.18
CA ASN A 357 -23.87 -16.24 -12.69
C ASN A 357 -23.71 -15.15 -11.61
N LEU A 358 -22.80 -14.22 -11.86
CA LEU A 358 -22.37 -13.18 -10.91
C LEU A 358 -23.53 -12.34 -10.36
N TYR A 359 -24.48 -11.94 -11.21
CA TYR A 359 -25.61 -11.10 -10.80
C TYR A 359 -26.57 -11.84 -9.86
N ARG A 360 -26.96 -13.07 -10.22
CA ARG A 360 -27.88 -13.88 -9.40
C ARG A 360 -27.24 -14.27 -8.07
N SER A 361 -25.95 -14.62 -8.10
CA SER A 361 -25.14 -14.89 -6.91
C SER A 361 -25.02 -13.66 -6.01
N GLY A 362 -24.78 -12.49 -6.59
CA GLY A 362 -24.74 -11.21 -5.89
C GLY A 362 -26.06 -10.83 -5.23
N MET A 363 -27.19 -11.09 -5.90
CA MET A 363 -28.53 -10.82 -5.34
C MET A 363 -28.81 -11.71 -4.13
N GLU A 364 -28.44 -12.99 -4.20
CA GLU A 364 -28.58 -13.91 -3.07
C GLU A 364 -27.64 -13.55 -1.92
N ALA A 365 -26.42 -13.10 -2.23
CA ALA A 365 -25.48 -12.62 -1.23
C ALA A 365 -25.93 -11.31 -0.55
N SER A 366 -26.49 -10.36 -1.29
CA SER A 366 -26.98 -9.09 -0.72
C SER A 366 -28.20 -9.28 0.19
N LYS A 367 -29.03 -10.31 -0.03
CA LYS A 367 -30.13 -10.66 0.88
C LYS A 367 -29.64 -11.23 2.23
N LEU A 368 -28.39 -11.65 2.31
CA LEU A 368 -27.78 -12.19 3.54
C LEU A 368 -27.18 -11.09 4.43
N LYS A 369 -26.82 -9.95 3.85
CA LYS A 369 -26.24 -8.81 4.56
C LYS A 369 -27.39 -7.85 4.88
N ASP A 370 -27.80 -7.79 6.15
CA ASP A 370 -28.99 -7.03 6.59
C ASP A 370 -29.08 -5.61 5.99
N SER A 371 -30.29 -5.26 5.53
CA SER A 371 -30.57 -4.27 4.50
C SER A 371 -30.84 -2.83 4.97
N THR A 372 -30.48 -2.45 6.19
CA THR A 372 -30.96 -1.18 6.76
C THR A 372 -29.78 -0.24 7.06
N LEU A 373 -29.77 0.92 6.40
CA LEU A 373 -28.84 2.07 6.56
C LEU A 373 -27.36 1.86 6.16
N SER A 374 -26.80 0.67 6.32
CA SER A 374 -25.39 0.40 6.04
C SER A 374 -25.02 0.19 4.57
N ALA A 375 -26.01 0.17 3.67
CA ALA A 375 -25.82 0.02 2.24
C ALA A 375 -25.21 1.28 1.57
N ALA A 376 -25.43 2.46 2.15
CA ALA A 376 -24.98 3.75 1.64
C ALA A 376 -23.49 4.04 1.91
N ILE A 377 -22.88 3.35 2.88
CA ILE A 377 -21.46 3.53 3.22
C ILE A 377 -20.73 2.22 2.92
N PRO A 378 -19.79 2.20 1.96
CA PRO A 378 -18.96 1.03 1.72
C PRO A 378 -18.17 0.69 3.01
N ARG A 379 -18.53 -0.39 3.71
CA ARG A 379 -17.89 -0.79 4.97
C ARG A 379 -16.48 -1.37 4.81
N ASN A 380 -16.14 -1.88 3.62
CA ASN A 380 -14.83 -2.50 3.35
C ASN A 380 -14.07 -1.67 2.32
N GLY A 381 -13.54 -0.52 2.75
CA GLY A 381 -12.62 0.28 1.93
C GLY A 381 -11.23 -0.33 1.81
N ILE A 382 -10.86 -1.29 2.68
CA ILE A 382 -9.52 -1.87 2.75
C ILE A 382 -9.10 -2.52 1.42
N ALA A 383 -9.97 -3.32 0.81
CA ALA A 383 -9.64 -4.00 -0.45
C ALA A 383 -9.48 -3.02 -1.63
N THR A 384 -10.24 -1.92 -1.66
CA THR A 384 -10.09 -0.90 -2.71
C THR A 384 -8.96 0.08 -2.42
N LEU A 385 -8.73 0.41 -1.15
CA LEU A 385 -7.55 1.16 -0.73
C LEU A 385 -6.30 0.38 -1.14
N PHE A 386 -6.28 -0.93 -0.91
CA PHE A 386 -5.22 -1.81 -1.38
C PHE A 386 -5.06 -1.78 -2.91
N PHE A 387 -6.16 -1.79 -3.67
CA PHE A 387 -6.12 -1.62 -5.13
C PHE A 387 -5.48 -0.28 -5.54
N LEU A 388 -5.85 0.83 -4.90
CA LEU A 388 -5.26 2.15 -5.16
C LEU A 388 -3.78 2.22 -4.75
N LEU A 389 -3.44 1.66 -3.59
CA LEU A 389 -2.06 1.56 -3.11
C LEU A 389 -1.20 0.72 -4.05
N THR A 390 -1.73 -0.38 -4.59
CA THR A 390 -1.03 -1.22 -5.57
C THR A 390 -0.69 -0.43 -6.84
N GLY A 391 -1.59 0.44 -7.30
CA GLY A 391 -1.32 1.36 -8.41
C GLY A 391 -0.21 2.36 -8.10
N LEU A 392 -0.23 2.95 -6.91
CA LEU A 392 0.84 3.87 -6.46
C LEU A 392 2.19 3.18 -6.32
N LEU A 393 2.21 1.96 -5.77
CA LEU A 393 3.42 1.15 -5.65
C LEU A 393 3.99 0.80 -7.02
N PHE A 394 3.15 0.46 -7.99
CA PHE A 394 3.58 0.19 -9.36
C PHE A 394 4.23 1.42 -10.01
N LEU A 395 3.55 2.58 -9.96
CA LEU A 395 4.10 3.83 -10.50
C LEU A 395 5.41 4.23 -9.80
N GLY A 396 5.48 4.06 -8.48
CA GLY A 396 6.69 4.30 -7.71
C GLY A 396 7.83 3.35 -8.06
N ALA A 397 7.54 2.06 -8.21
CA ALA A 397 8.53 1.05 -8.59
C ALA A 397 9.04 1.26 -10.03
N GLU A 398 8.17 1.62 -10.97
CA GLU A 398 8.55 1.94 -12.35
C GLU A 398 9.44 3.20 -12.39
N ALA A 399 9.07 4.27 -11.68
CA ALA A 399 9.87 5.48 -11.58
C ALA A 399 11.23 5.25 -10.90
N ALA A 400 11.26 4.48 -9.81
CA ALA A 400 12.49 4.13 -9.10
C ALA A 400 13.40 3.26 -9.97
N THR A 401 12.84 2.28 -10.69
CA THR A 401 13.61 1.43 -11.61
C THR A 401 14.14 2.23 -12.78
N TYR A 402 13.34 3.13 -13.36
CA TYR A 402 13.80 4.05 -14.40
C TYR A 402 14.94 4.95 -13.92
N TYR A 403 14.82 5.53 -12.72
CA TYR A 403 15.87 6.36 -12.11
C TYR A 403 17.15 5.55 -11.84
N PHE A 404 17.01 4.35 -11.28
CA PHE A 404 18.13 3.43 -11.03
C PHE A 404 18.86 3.09 -12.32
N LEU A 405 18.12 2.71 -13.38
CA LEU A 405 18.68 2.39 -14.68
C LEU A 405 19.34 3.58 -15.38
N LYS A 406 18.85 4.80 -15.14
CA LYS A 406 19.50 6.03 -15.60
C LYS A 406 20.85 6.26 -14.92
N HIS A 407 21.01 5.86 -13.66
CA HIS A 407 22.25 6.06 -12.89
C HIS A 407 23.22 4.87 -13.00
N PHE A 408 22.70 3.66 -13.24
CA PHE A 408 23.46 2.41 -13.37
C PHE A 408 23.15 1.72 -14.69
N PRO A 409 23.72 2.22 -15.79
CA PRO A 409 23.36 1.76 -17.13
C PRO A 409 23.79 0.31 -17.45
N ASP A 410 24.78 -0.22 -16.74
CA ASP A 410 25.37 -1.53 -17.04
C ASP A 410 24.49 -2.73 -16.65
N PHE A 411 23.39 -2.50 -15.91
CA PHE A 411 22.62 -3.56 -15.26
C PHE A 411 21.60 -4.24 -16.19
N VAL A 412 21.02 -3.52 -17.15
CA VAL A 412 20.00 -4.06 -18.07
C VAL A 412 20.19 -3.46 -19.46
N GLN A 413 20.51 -4.33 -20.44
CA GLN A 413 20.56 -3.95 -21.85
C GLN A 413 19.13 -3.79 -22.41
N LEU A 414 18.54 -2.61 -22.19
CA LEU A 414 17.33 -2.19 -22.89
C LEU A 414 17.64 -1.90 -24.36
N HIS A 415 16.65 -2.15 -25.24
CA HIS A 415 16.85 -2.31 -26.69
C HIS A 415 17.60 -1.15 -27.38
N TYR A 416 17.63 0.07 -26.81
CA TYR A 416 18.26 1.21 -27.49
C TYR A 416 18.92 2.34 -26.67
N ILE A 417 18.73 2.50 -25.34
CA ILE A 417 18.99 3.83 -24.74
C ILE A 417 20.01 3.87 -23.59
N ILE A 418 20.16 2.80 -22.82
CA ILE A 418 20.92 2.91 -21.58
C ILE A 418 22.43 2.90 -21.81
N VAL A 419 22.89 2.12 -22.80
CA VAL A 419 24.32 1.95 -23.09
C VAL A 419 24.96 3.22 -23.68
N ASP A 420 24.24 3.97 -24.53
CA ASP A 420 24.80 5.17 -25.17
C ASP A 420 25.04 6.34 -24.19
N PHE A 421 24.30 6.44 -23.09
CA PHE A 421 24.47 7.52 -22.11
C PHE A 421 25.73 7.40 -21.25
N ALA A 422 26.18 6.17 -20.94
CA ALA A 422 27.40 5.94 -20.14
C ALA A 422 28.67 5.98 -21.01
N GLU A 423 28.58 5.38 -22.19
CA GLU A 423 29.73 5.22 -23.08
C GLU A 423 29.92 6.40 -24.04
N ASN A 424 28.92 7.28 -24.25
CA ASN A 424 28.99 8.27 -25.31
C ASN A 424 28.33 9.62 -24.94
N ASP A 425 28.97 10.35 -24.04
CA ASP A 425 28.63 11.73 -23.64
C ASP A 425 28.99 12.79 -24.70
N GLY A 426 29.47 12.37 -25.87
CA GLY A 426 29.95 13.24 -26.93
C GLY A 426 31.31 13.88 -26.65
N SER A 427 32.03 13.45 -25.61
CA SER A 427 33.44 13.80 -25.42
C SER A 427 34.31 13.10 -26.47
N PRO A 428 35.39 13.75 -26.96
CA PRO A 428 36.28 13.17 -27.97
C PRO A 428 37.09 11.96 -27.46
N GLU A 429 36.99 11.62 -26.17
CA GLU A 429 37.79 10.58 -25.50
C GLU A 429 37.05 9.24 -25.37
N LYS A 430 35.72 9.17 -25.56
CA LYS A 430 34.96 7.92 -25.42
C LYS A 430 34.54 7.32 -26.77
N ALA A 431 34.54 5.99 -26.86
CA ALA A 431 34.29 5.27 -28.11
C ALA A 431 32.80 5.18 -28.43
N TYR A 432 32.42 5.58 -29.64
CA TYR A 432 31.05 5.42 -30.15
C TYR A 432 30.65 3.94 -30.20
N PHE A 433 29.51 3.58 -29.60
CA PHE A 433 28.94 2.24 -29.75
C PHE A 433 28.30 2.11 -31.14
N LYS A 434 29.07 1.65 -32.14
CA LYS A 434 28.55 1.27 -33.47
C LYS A 434 28.44 -0.24 -33.59
N SER A 435 27.33 -0.72 -34.16
CA SER A 435 27.16 -2.14 -34.46
C SER A 435 28.28 -2.63 -35.39
N LYS A 436 28.78 -3.85 -35.18
CA LYS A 436 29.89 -4.43 -35.97
C LYS A 436 29.60 -4.44 -37.48
N GLY A 437 28.33 -4.54 -37.87
CA GLY A 437 27.91 -4.47 -39.27
C GLY A 437 28.13 -3.09 -39.88
N LEU A 438 27.83 -2.03 -39.12
CA LEU A 438 27.99 -0.64 -39.58
C LEU A 438 29.47 -0.22 -39.62
N MET A 439 30.29 -0.68 -38.65
CA MET A 439 31.74 -0.44 -38.67
C MET A 439 32.41 -1.00 -39.94
N LYS A 440 31.90 -2.15 -40.43
CA LYS A 440 32.42 -2.80 -41.64
C LYS A 440 32.12 -2.01 -42.92
N ILE A 441 31.03 -1.25 -42.95
CA ILE A 441 30.57 -0.46 -44.10
C ILE A 441 31.29 0.89 -44.16
N VAL A 442 31.63 1.48 -43.00
CA VAL A 442 32.17 2.86 -42.93
C VAL A 442 33.71 2.89 -42.88
N HIS A 443 34.40 1.74 -42.91
CA HIS A 443 35.86 1.64 -42.87
C HIS A 443 36.53 2.40 -41.69
N LEU A 444 35.84 2.51 -40.55
CA LEU A 444 36.37 3.15 -39.35
C LEU A 444 36.69 2.08 -38.29
N LYS A 445 37.86 2.22 -37.64
CA LYS A 445 38.31 1.39 -36.52
C LYS A 445 38.39 2.27 -35.27
N ASN A 446 37.88 1.80 -34.13
CA ASN A 446 38.02 2.53 -32.87
C ASN A 446 39.51 2.72 -32.54
N LYS A 447 39.88 3.91 -32.06
CA LYS A 447 41.19 4.13 -31.46
C LYS A 447 41.30 3.19 -30.26
N SER A 448 42.24 2.27 -30.30
CA SER A 448 42.64 1.51 -29.11
C SER A 448 43.16 2.50 -28.09
N VAL A 449 42.61 2.46 -26.87
CA VAL A 449 43.25 3.07 -25.71
C VAL A 449 44.60 2.39 -25.58
N GLU A 450 45.67 3.12 -25.87
CA GLU A 450 47.03 2.66 -25.54
C GLU A 450 47.12 2.63 -24.01
N GLU A 451 47.33 1.45 -23.46
CA GLU A 451 47.77 1.26 -22.08
C GLU A 451 49.14 1.92 -21.95
N GLY A 452 49.16 3.15 -21.44
CA GLY A 452 50.37 3.81 -20.98
C GLY A 452 50.79 3.23 -19.63
N ALA A 453 51.85 2.43 -19.67
CA ALA A 453 52.70 2.14 -18.51
C ALA A 453 53.52 3.39 -18.11
N GLU A 454 53.99 3.37 -16.85
CA GLU A 454 54.84 4.37 -16.14
C GLU A 454 54.06 5.59 -15.61
N HIS A 455 53.88 5.79 -14.30
CA HIS A 455 54.90 5.80 -13.24
C HIS A 455 54.43 5.27 -11.88
#